data_AF-A0A7X4EIL6-F1
#
_entry.id   AF-A0A7X4EIL6-F1
#
_cell.length_a   1.000
_cell.length_b   1.000
_cell.length_c   1.000
_cell.angle_alpha   90.00
_cell.angle_beta   90.00
_cell.angle_gamma   90.00
#
_symmetry.space_group_name_H-M   'P 1'
#
loop_
_entity.id
_entity.type
_entity.pdbx_description
1 polymer ?
#
loop_
_entity_poly.entity_id
_entity_poly.type
_entity_poly.pdbx_seq_one_letter_code
_entity_poly.pdbx_strand_id
1 'polypeptide(L)'
;MIRRIQVLNYRCLRHLDVELGRRTLVTGPVGGGKSTLIGALGFLRDLVRQGPRVAVARRADDLRDLVWGRPGEDPGFELAVEFELPEQSRDHLPSGSAFGVYRYEVALRGDGDGVSIHTERGILSPVREAPDIVQPSLFPDMPDPPRTILASSRPGSRTVLSKTPGGTDRFYRERDPEKGWVTEIALGPSRSALGTLPDSPAIRPVTTAIKRMLETGVVRIRPDVRAMRCPSPPGQPERVLLEGASNLPWVVSRLRRESAKRFATWLSLLRAAVPGLEDIHVARREADRYGYLVLRFSGDLEAPSWIVSDGTLHLLAFTVSPFLSSADRVFLVDDPERALPASGLPAFHEAFSATRSQLLASTSSPELLDLFGPKEVLSLARREDGVIGIASSGAADETGADDDAEADASAGHSATSDEP
;
A
#
# COMPACT_ATOMS: atom_id res chain seq x y z
N MET A 1 -7.52 7.22 4.89
CA MET A 1 -6.19 6.68 4.48
C MET A 1 -5.79 5.54 5.39
N ILE A 2 -4.87 4.66 4.98
CA ILE A 2 -4.25 3.66 5.86
C ILE A 2 -3.11 4.35 6.60
N ARG A 3 -3.10 4.33 7.94
CA ARG A 3 -2.09 5.03 8.76
C ARG A 3 -1.06 4.11 9.40
N ARG A 4 -1.37 2.81 9.52
CA ARG A 4 -0.51 1.83 10.17
C ARG A 4 -0.79 0.45 9.59
N ILE A 5 0.25 -0.35 9.45
CA ILE A 5 0.16 -1.77 9.10
C ILE A 5 1.00 -2.60 10.06
N GLN A 6 0.40 -3.67 10.53
CA GLN A 6 1.03 -4.67 11.38
C GLN A 6 0.95 -6.04 10.72
N VAL A 7 2.03 -6.79 10.82
CA VAL A 7 2.19 -8.11 10.23
C VAL A 7 2.86 -9.02 11.24
N LEU A 8 2.37 -10.24 11.39
CA LEU A 8 2.99 -11.28 12.18
C LEU A 8 3.05 -12.57 11.36
N ASN A 9 4.26 -13.13 11.21
CA ASN A 9 4.56 -14.39 10.53
C ASN A 9 4.10 -14.50 9.06
N TYR A 10 4.16 -13.43 8.27
CA TYR A 10 3.77 -13.45 6.86
C TYR A 10 4.98 -13.43 5.91
N ARG A 11 5.13 -14.50 5.12
CA ARG A 11 6.25 -14.73 4.19
C ARG A 11 7.60 -14.51 4.87
N CYS A 12 8.37 -13.51 4.46
CA CYS A 12 9.66 -13.20 5.08
C CYS A 12 9.56 -12.26 6.30
N LEU A 13 8.38 -11.75 6.64
CA LEU A 13 8.18 -10.87 7.79
C LEU A 13 7.80 -11.69 9.03
N ARG A 14 8.70 -11.75 10.02
CA ARG A 14 8.41 -12.38 11.32
C ARG A 14 7.49 -11.49 12.15
N HIS A 15 7.83 -10.20 12.27
CA HIS A 15 6.98 -9.18 12.86
C HIS A 15 7.29 -7.83 12.21
N LEU A 16 6.26 -7.05 11.94
CA LEU A 16 6.37 -5.70 11.40
C LEU A 16 5.27 -4.84 12.01
N ASP A 17 5.62 -3.62 12.40
CA ASP A 17 4.69 -2.63 12.91
C ASP A 17 5.14 -1.23 12.48
N VAL A 18 4.50 -0.68 11.46
CA VAL A 18 4.95 0.57 10.83
C VAL A 18 3.80 1.51 10.54
N GLU A 19 4.07 2.79 10.70
CA GLU A 19 3.17 3.86 10.26
C GLU A 19 3.34 4.14 8.76
N LEU A 20 2.23 4.51 8.14
CA LEU A 20 2.15 4.83 6.72
C LEU A 20 1.65 6.27 6.57
N GLY A 21 2.42 7.06 5.85
CA GLY A 21 2.04 8.40 5.43
C GLY A 21 1.14 8.37 4.19
N ARG A 22 0.77 9.56 3.71
CA ARG A 22 0.10 9.69 2.41
C ARG A 22 1.00 9.18 1.27
N ARG A 23 2.30 9.40 1.38
CA ARG A 23 3.30 8.80 0.49
C ARG A 23 4.28 8.05 1.37
N THR A 24 4.50 6.78 1.06
CA THR A 24 5.45 5.94 1.77
C THR A 24 6.30 5.18 0.76
N LEU A 25 7.60 5.43 0.78
CA LEU A 25 8.61 4.76 -0.01
C LEU A 25 9.37 3.78 0.87
N VAL A 26 9.31 2.50 0.52
CA VAL A 26 9.93 1.41 1.25
C VAL A 26 11.28 1.09 0.62
N THR A 27 12.36 1.29 1.36
CA THR A 27 13.74 0.96 0.97
C THR A 27 14.29 -0.18 1.84
N GLY A 28 15.45 -0.71 1.49
CA GLY A 28 16.11 -1.82 2.19
C GLY A 28 16.79 -2.81 1.24
N PRO A 29 17.53 -3.81 1.77
CA PRO A 29 18.27 -4.76 0.94
C PRO A 29 17.34 -5.68 0.12
N VAL A 30 17.90 -6.33 -0.90
CA VAL A 30 17.21 -7.39 -1.64
C VAL A 30 16.84 -8.52 -0.68
N GLY A 31 15.60 -9.00 -0.74
CA GLY A 31 15.09 -9.98 0.22
C GLY A 31 14.65 -9.41 1.57
N GLY A 32 14.84 -8.09 1.81
CA GLY A 32 14.41 -7.38 3.02
C GLY A 32 12.89 -7.14 3.12
N GLY A 33 12.05 -7.87 2.39
CA GLY A 33 10.60 -7.85 2.57
C GLY A 33 9.81 -6.66 2.00
N LYS A 34 10.42 -5.80 1.19
CA LYS A 34 9.74 -4.64 0.55
C LYS A 34 8.47 -5.04 -0.21
N SER A 35 8.62 -5.97 -1.16
CA SER A 35 7.49 -6.50 -1.94
C SER A 35 6.52 -7.32 -1.08
N THR A 36 6.96 -7.87 0.05
CA THR A 36 6.11 -8.59 1.01
C THR A 36 5.18 -7.63 1.74
N LEU A 37 5.69 -6.47 2.19
CA LEU A 37 4.91 -5.42 2.82
C LEU A 37 3.81 -4.90 1.87
N ILE A 38 4.19 -4.54 0.64
CA ILE A 38 3.23 -4.13 -0.41
C ILE A 38 2.23 -5.26 -0.69
N GLY A 39 2.73 -6.50 -0.76
CA GLY A 39 1.93 -7.70 -0.99
C GLY A 39 0.91 -7.99 0.11
N ALA A 40 1.15 -7.57 1.35
CA ALA A 40 0.24 -7.75 2.49
C ALA A 40 -1.04 -6.91 2.34
N LEU A 41 -0.94 -5.65 1.92
CA LEU A 41 -2.13 -4.84 1.59
C LEU A 41 -2.89 -5.41 0.39
N GLY A 42 -2.16 -5.86 -0.63
CA GLY A 42 -2.76 -6.57 -1.75
C GLY A 42 -3.47 -7.87 -1.32
N PHE A 43 -2.96 -8.54 -0.28
CA PHE A 43 -3.56 -9.76 0.26
C PHE A 43 -4.90 -9.45 0.94
N LEU A 44 -4.95 -8.42 1.79
CA LEU A 44 -6.19 -7.99 2.44
C LEU A 44 -7.27 -7.62 1.42
N ARG A 45 -6.91 -6.94 0.32
CA ARG A 45 -7.82 -6.67 -0.80
C ARG A 45 -8.39 -7.95 -1.39
N ASP A 46 -7.53 -8.90 -1.76
CA ASP A 46 -7.97 -10.15 -2.39
C ASP A 46 -8.79 -11.01 -1.43
N LEU A 47 -8.44 -11.01 -0.14
CA LEU A 47 -9.15 -11.70 0.95
C LEU A 47 -10.59 -11.18 1.10
N VAL A 48 -10.76 -9.87 1.19
CA VAL A 48 -12.09 -9.25 1.33
C VAL A 48 -12.91 -9.45 0.05
N ARG A 49 -12.28 -9.35 -1.13
CA ARG A 49 -12.98 -9.41 -2.41
C ARG A 49 -13.36 -10.83 -2.86
N GLN A 50 -12.52 -11.83 -2.59
CA GLN A 50 -12.64 -13.19 -3.16
C GLN A 50 -12.52 -14.31 -2.11
N GLY A 51 -12.24 -13.98 -0.86
CA GLY A 51 -12.08 -14.93 0.23
C GLY A 51 -10.65 -15.48 0.38
N PRO A 52 -10.39 -16.22 1.48
CA PRO A 52 -9.04 -16.64 1.89
C PRO A 52 -8.39 -17.61 0.89
N ARG A 53 -9.16 -18.57 0.35
CA ARG A 53 -8.64 -19.55 -0.62
C ARG A 53 -8.06 -18.89 -1.86
N VAL A 54 -8.79 -17.95 -2.47
CA VAL A 54 -8.33 -17.26 -3.67
C VAL A 54 -7.20 -16.28 -3.35
N ALA A 55 -7.23 -15.63 -2.19
CA ALA A 55 -6.15 -14.75 -1.75
C ALA A 55 -4.82 -15.49 -1.58
N VAL A 56 -4.85 -16.73 -1.08
CA VAL A 56 -3.69 -17.63 -0.99
C VAL A 56 -3.28 -18.12 -2.38
N ALA A 57 -4.19 -18.71 -3.15
CA ALA A 57 -3.90 -19.30 -4.47
C ALA A 57 -3.29 -18.31 -5.49
N ARG A 58 -3.57 -17.01 -5.37
CA ARG A 58 -2.92 -15.96 -6.17
C ARG A 58 -1.43 -15.75 -5.88
N ARG A 59 -0.92 -16.36 -4.81
CA ARG A 59 0.41 -16.10 -4.24
C ARG A 59 1.22 -17.36 -4.01
N ALA A 60 0.57 -18.46 -3.65
CA ALA A 60 1.17 -19.76 -3.43
C ALA A 60 0.08 -20.85 -3.49
N ASP A 61 0.49 -22.08 -3.75
CA ASP A 61 -0.41 -23.24 -3.74
C ASP A 61 -0.78 -23.66 -2.31
N ASP A 62 0.12 -23.47 -1.35
CA ASP A 62 -0.06 -23.78 0.07
C ASP A 62 0.03 -22.51 0.94
N LEU A 63 -0.80 -22.43 1.99
CA LEU A 63 -0.70 -21.39 3.02
C LEU A 63 0.68 -21.37 3.69
N ARG A 64 1.31 -22.53 3.88
CA ARG A 64 2.64 -22.66 4.53
C ARG A 64 3.70 -21.80 3.84
N ASP A 65 3.62 -21.64 2.53
CA ASP A 65 4.56 -20.83 1.75
C ASP A 65 4.34 -19.32 1.94
N LEU A 66 3.24 -18.93 2.57
CA LEU A 66 2.94 -17.56 2.98
C LEU A 66 3.21 -17.31 4.47
N VAL A 67 3.72 -18.29 5.21
CA VAL A 67 4.00 -18.18 6.64
C VAL A 67 5.51 -18.12 6.90
N TRP A 68 5.92 -17.27 7.83
CA TRP A 68 7.33 -17.16 8.25
C TRP A 68 7.88 -18.50 8.72
N GLY A 69 9.05 -18.87 8.20
CA GLY A 69 9.72 -20.12 8.53
C GLY A 69 9.05 -21.39 7.99
N ARG A 70 7.92 -21.27 7.26
CA ARG A 70 7.19 -22.39 6.64
C ARG A 70 6.97 -23.56 7.63
N PRO A 71 6.22 -23.34 8.72
CA PRO A 71 6.08 -24.33 9.78
C PRO A 71 5.38 -25.60 9.28
N GLY A 72 5.76 -26.74 9.87
CA GLY A 72 5.16 -28.04 9.56
C GLY A 72 3.77 -28.25 10.15
N GLU A 73 3.51 -27.65 11.33
CA GLU A 73 2.25 -27.74 12.07
C GLU A 73 1.64 -26.34 12.27
N ASP A 74 0.30 -26.27 12.28
CA ASP A 74 -0.50 -25.06 12.50
C ASP A 74 -0.03 -23.78 11.75
N PRO A 75 0.16 -23.83 10.41
CA PRO A 75 0.62 -22.66 9.67
C PRO A 75 -0.39 -21.52 9.79
N GLY A 76 0.10 -20.33 10.13
CA GLY A 76 -0.75 -19.17 10.30
C GLY A 76 0.00 -17.87 10.37
N PHE A 77 -0.70 -16.80 9.99
CA PHE A 77 -0.18 -15.45 10.07
C PHE A 77 -1.30 -14.48 10.44
N GLU A 78 -0.91 -13.29 10.89
CA GLU A 78 -1.83 -12.23 11.30
C GLU A 78 -1.50 -10.96 10.54
N LEU A 79 -2.54 -10.24 10.11
CA LEU A 79 -2.44 -8.95 9.47
C LEU A 79 -3.40 -7.99 10.15
N ALA A 80 -2.94 -6.77 10.42
CA ALA A 80 -3.80 -5.70 10.87
C ALA A 80 -3.46 -4.39 10.18
N VAL A 81 -4.47 -3.60 9.87
CA VAL A 81 -4.34 -2.28 9.26
C VAL A 81 -5.24 -1.30 9.97
N GLU A 82 -4.73 -0.09 10.15
CA GLU A 82 -5.50 0.99 10.76
C GLU A 82 -5.82 2.04 9.72
N PHE A 83 -7.08 2.41 9.65
CA PHE A 83 -7.59 3.43 8.76
C PHE A 83 -7.94 4.67 9.56
N GLU A 84 -7.52 5.82 9.06
CA GLU A 84 -8.11 7.08 9.47
C GLU A 84 -9.49 7.25 8.83
N LEU A 85 -10.48 7.56 9.65
CA LEU A 85 -11.86 7.74 9.20
C LEU A 85 -12.03 9.04 8.43
N PRO A 86 -12.61 9.01 7.21
CA PRO A 86 -13.02 10.22 6.49
C PRO A 86 -14.03 11.03 7.30
N GLU A 87 -13.97 12.36 7.22
CA GLU A 87 -14.89 13.30 7.89
C GLU A 87 -16.35 12.91 7.64
N GLN A 88 -16.72 12.66 6.37
CA GLN A 88 -18.06 12.25 5.98
C GLN A 88 -18.54 10.99 6.70
N SER A 89 -17.65 10.04 7.05
CA SER A 89 -18.05 8.85 7.81
C SER A 89 -18.20 9.14 9.31
N ARG A 90 -17.44 10.10 9.84
CA ARG A 90 -17.54 10.56 11.24
C ARG A 90 -18.86 11.29 11.50
N ASP A 91 -19.32 12.10 10.54
CA ASP A 91 -20.58 12.85 10.64
C ASP A 91 -21.83 11.96 10.83
N HIS A 92 -21.73 10.70 10.39
CA HIS A 92 -22.82 9.73 10.51
C HIS A 92 -22.77 8.91 11.81
N LEU A 93 -21.73 9.07 12.63
CA LEU A 93 -21.63 8.44 13.95
C LEU A 93 -22.42 9.24 14.99
N PRO A 94 -22.76 8.64 16.16
CA PRO A 94 -23.46 9.36 17.23
C PRO A 94 -22.74 10.65 17.60
N SER A 95 -23.51 11.73 17.80
CA SER A 95 -22.99 13.03 18.22
C SER A 95 -22.20 12.89 19.52
N GLY A 96 -20.97 13.42 19.55
CA GLY A 96 -20.06 13.30 20.69
C GLY A 96 -19.19 12.03 20.69
N SER A 97 -19.29 11.16 19.67
CA SER A 97 -18.38 10.02 19.56
C SER A 97 -16.95 10.48 19.22
N ALA A 98 -15.98 10.05 20.04
CA ALA A 98 -14.57 10.40 19.84
C ALA A 98 -13.87 9.53 18.77
N PHE A 99 -14.59 8.67 18.06
CA PHE A 99 -14.03 7.71 17.11
C PHE A 99 -13.42 8.41 15.89
N GLY A 100 -12.18 8.07 15.56
CA GLY A 100 -11.56 8.53 14.31
C GLY A 100 -10.61 7.54 13.66
N VAL A 101 -10.47 6.35 14.25
CA VAL A 101 -9.69 5.25 13.69
C VAL A 101 -10.55 3.99 13.58
N TYR A 102 -10.39 3.27 12.47
CA TYR A 102 -10.88 1.91 12.29
C TYR A 102 -9.72 0.96 12.13
N ARG A 103 -9.60 -0.03 13.02
CA ARG A 103 -8.64 -1.13 12.91
C ARG A 103 -9.33 -2.34 12.30
N TYR A 104 -8.82 -2.83 11.18
CA TYR A 104 -9.19 -4.10 10.60
C TYR A 104 -8.08 -5.11 10.86
N GLU A 105 -8.41 -6.27 11.40
CA GLU A 105 -7.44 -7.30 11.71
C GLU A 105 -7.97 -8.69 11.35
N VAL A 106 -7.07 -9.55 10.89
CA VAL A 106 -7.37 -10.90 10.45
C VAL A 106 -6.25 -11.85 10.86
N ALA A 107 -6.64 -13.04 11.32
CA ALA A 107 -5.75 -14.17 11.56
C ALA A 107 -6.19 -15.35 10.69
N LEU A 108 -5.25 -15.86 9.89
CA LEU A 108 -5.45 -17.03 9.05
C LEU A 108 -4.73 -18.23 9.65
N ARG A 109 -5.32 -19.41 9.48
CA ARG A 109 -4.75 -20.70 9.89
C ARG A 109 -4.94 -21.73 8.78
N GLY A 110 -4.02 -22.68 8.71
CA GLY A 110 -4.16 -23.87 7.89
C GLY A 110 -5.16 -24.82 8.53
N ASP A 111 -5.98 -25.46 7.72
CA ASP A 111 -6.95 -26.47 8.15
C ASP A 111 -6.86 -27.65 7.18
N GLY A 112 -6.06 -28.66 7.53
CA GLY A 112 -5.76 -29.82 6.69
C GLY A 112 -5.26 -29.42 5.29
N ASP A 113 -6.17 -29.43 4.31
CA ASP A 113 -5.94 -29.15 2.88
C ASP A 113 -6.32 -27.71 2.46
N GLY A 114 -6.61 -26.81 3.40
CA GLY A 114 -7.12 -25.48 3.09
C GLY A 114 -6.69 -24.37 4.03
N VAL A 115 -7.29 -23.19 3.79
CA VAL A 115 -7.10 -21.99 4.60
C VAL A 115 -8.42 -21.55 5.22
N SER A 116 -8.37 -21.22 6.50
CA SER A 116 -9.50 -20.74 7.30
C SER A 116 -9.19 -19.37 7.91
N ILE A 117 -10.23 -18.54 8.01
CA ILE A 117 -10.21 -17.32 8.82
C ILE A 117 -10.54 -17.73 10.25
N HIS A 118 -9.52 -17.73 11.10
CA HIS A 118 -9.65 -18.03 12.53
C HIS A 118 -10.24 -16.82 13.28
N THR A 119 -9.75 -15.63 12.97
CA THR A 119 -10.24 -14.37 13.55
C THR A 119 -10.35 -13.30 12.47
N GLU A 120 -11.44 -12.54 12.47
CA GLU A 120 -11.57 -11.32 11.67
C GLU A 120 -12.34 -10.29 12.50
N ARG A 121 -11.74 -9.12 12.73
CA ARG A 121 -12.36 -8.08 13.57
C ARG A 121 -12.22 -6.70 12.95
N GLY A 122 -13.25 -5.89 13.18
CA GLY A 122 -13.27 -4.46 12.92
C GLY A 122 -13.50 -3.71 14.22
N ILE A 123 -12.59 -2.83 14.57
CA ILE A 123 -12.59 -2.12 15.86
C ILE A 123 -12.55 -0.61 15.60
N LEU A 124 -13.52 0.11 16.13
CA LEU A 124 -13.51 1.57 16.21
C LEU A 124 -12.77 2.02 17.46
N SER A 125 -11.90 3.00 17.33
CA SER A 125 -11.20 3.61 18.46
C SER A 125 -11.10 5.13 18.29
N PRO A 126 -10.94 5.87 19.39
CA PRO A 126 -10.67 7.30 19.29
C PRO A 126 -9.36 7.56 18.56
N VAL A 127 -9.26 8.75 17.96
CA VAL A 127 -7.96 9.25 17.50
C VAL A 127 -7.12 9.45 18.76
N ARG A 128 -6.13 8.58 18.94
CA ARG A 128 -5.02 8.84 19.83
C ARG A 128 -3.81 8.98 18.95
N GLU A 129 -2.93 9.90 19.33
CA GLU A 129 -1.52 9.77 18.95
C GLU A 129 -1.15 8.33 19.29
N ALA A 130 -0.60 7.60 18.30
CA ALA A 130 -0.07 6.28 18.60
C ALA A 130 0.89 6.46 19.80
N PRO A 131 0.93 5.53 20.76
CA PRO A 131 2.06 5.54 21.68
C PRO A 131 3.31 5.67 20.81
N ASP A 132 4.18 6.63 21.12
CA ASP A 132 5.40 6.88 20.35
C ASP A 132 5.94 5.51 19.98
N ILE A 133 5.94 5.19 18.69
CA ILE A 133 6.65 3.99 18.25
C ILE A 133 8.08 4.37 18.56
N VAL A 134 8.58 3.94 19.72
CA VAL A 134 9.96 4.11 20.13
C VAL A 134 10.73 3.31 19.11
N GLN A 135 11.12 4.00 18.04
CA GLN A 135 12.01 3.45 17.04
C GLN A 135 13.30 3.18 17.80
N PRO A 136 13.78 1.92 17.80
CA PRO A 136 15.11 1.66 18.32
C PRO A 136 16.08 2.55 17.55
N SER A 137 16.66 3.52 18.25
CA SER A 137 17.59 4.50 17.67
C SER A 137 18.90 3.85 17.24
N LEU A 138 19.15 2.61 17.68
CA LEU A 138 20.38 1.87 17.47
C LEU A 138 20.08 0.44 17.04
N PHE A 139 20.65 0.03 15.92
CA PHE A 139 20.96 -1.38 15.68
C PHE A 139 21.87 -1.86 16.83
N PRO A 140 21.60 -2.96 17.55
CA PRO A 140 20.78 -4.13 17.20
C PRO A 140 19.69 -4.53 18.23
N ASP A 141 19.35 -3.69 19.22
CA ASP A 141 18.43 -4.04 20.30
C ASP A 141 16.96 -3.98 19.85
N MET A 142 16.47 -5.12 19.34
CA MET A 142 15.11 -5.25 18.79
C MET A 142 14.21 -6.09 19.70
N PRO A 143 12.95 -5.67 19.95
CA PRO A 143 12.02 -6.40 20.80
C PRO A 143 11.59 -7.73 20.16
N ASP A 144 11.47 -8.77 20.97
CA ASP A 144 10.94 -10.06 20.54
C ASP A 144 9.52 -9.92 19.95
N PRO A 145 9.18 -10.70 18.90
CA PRO A 145 7.86 -10.64 18.31
C PRO A 145 6.79 -11.02 19.35
N PRO A 146 5.68 -10.28 19.42
CA PRO A 146 4.59 -10.62 20.34
C PRO A 146 3.94 -11.95 19.94
N ARG A 147 3.27 -12.59 20.90
CA ARG A 147 2.51 -13.83 20.63
C ARG A 147 1.35 -13.63 19.64
N THR A 148 0.77 -12.43 19.62
CA THR A 148 -0.29 -12.03 18.68
C THR A 148 -0.28 -10.51 18.52
N ILE A 149 -0.66 -10.04 17.34
CA ILE A 149 -0.89 -8.61 17.05
C ILE A 149 -2.37 -8.22 17.15
N LEU A 150 -3.26 -9.18 17.43
CA LEU A 150 -4.68 -8.94 17.57
C LEU A 150 -4.96 -8.08 18.81
N ALA A 151 -5.74 -7.02 18.66
CA ALA A 151 -5.94 -6.07 19.73
C ALA A 151 -6.67 -6.68 20.95
N SER A 152 -6.19 -6.39 22.16
CA SER A 152 -6.95 -6.62 23.39
C SER A 152 -8.09 -5.59 23.50
N SER A 153 -9.13 -5.93 24.29
CA SER A 153 -10.21 -4.98 24.59
C SER A 153 -9.64 -3.76 25.32
N ARG A 154 -9.81 -2.57 24.76
CA ARG A 154 -9.29 -1.31 25.34
C ARG A 154 -10.43 -0.34 25.70
N PRO A 155 -10.30 0.45 26.77
CA PRO A 155 -11.27 1.49 27.12
C PRO A 155 -11.50 2.46 25.95
N GLY A 156 -12.76 2.72 25.62
CA GLY A 156 -13.15 3.59 24.51
C GLY A 156 -13.03 2.97 23.12
N SER A 157 -12.57 1.72 22.99
CA SER A 157 -12.63 0.97 21.74
C SER A 157 -13.93 0.17 21.64
N ARG A 158 -14.43 -0.02 20.42
CA ARG A 158 -15.67 -0.73 20.15
C ARG A 158 -15.53 -1.68 18.98
N THR A 159 -15.82 -2.96 19.20
CA THR A 159 -15.87 -3.94 18.12
C THR A 159 -17.16 -3.76 17.33
N VAL A 160 -17.05 -3.60 16.01
CA VAL A 160 -18.18 -3.42 15.08
C VAL A 160 -18.36 -4.57 14.10
N LEU A 161 -17.32 -5.40 13.97
CA LEU A 161 -17.30 -6.63 13.20
C LEU A 161 -16.52 -7.67 14.00
N SER A 162 -17.06 -8.87 14.16
CA SER A 162 -16.29 -9.99 14.71
C SER A 162 -16.67 -11.32 14.08
N LYS A 163 -15.64 -12.10 13.76
CA LYS A 163 -15.69 -13.51 13.39
C LYS A 163 -14.81 -14.29 14.35
N THR A 164 -15.36 -15.36 14.91
CA THR A 164 -14.65 -16.26 15.84
C THR A 164 -14.43 -17.65 15.21
N PRO A 165 -13.58 -18.50 15.81
CA PRO A 165 -13.22 -19.82 15.27
C PRO A 165 -14.36 -20.83 15.08
N GLY A 166 -15.61 -20.49 15.44
CA GLY A 166 -16.82 -21.28 15.15
C GLY A 166 -17.57 -20.85 13.88
N GLY A 167 -17.09 -19.83 13.16
CA GLY A 167 -17.69 -19.36 11.91
C GLY A 167 -18.95 -18.49 12.09
N THR A 168 -19.25 -18.08 13.32
CA THR A 168 -20.31 -17.12 13.64
C THR A 168 -19.81 -15.70 13.44
N ASP A 169 -20.49 -14.96 12.55
CA ASP A 169 -20.17 -13.58 12.21
C ASP A 169 -21.17 -12.64 12.87
N ARG A 170 -20.66 -11.72 13.69
CA ARG A 170 -21.46 -10.71 14.39
C ARG A 170 -21.16 -9.33 13.83
N PHE A 171 -22.24 -8.62 13.49
CA PHE A 171 -22.18 -7.27 12.96
C PHE A 171 -22.93 -6.32 13.89
N TYR A 172 -22.27 -5.27 14.36
CA TYR A 172 -22.85 -4.31 15.31
C TYR A 172 -23.31 -3.02 14.64
N ARG A 173 -24.30 -2.34 15.24
CA ARG A 173 -24.76 -1.02 14.78
C ARG A 173 -23.74 0.05 15.11
N GLU A 174 -23.36 0.86 14.14
CA GLU A 174 -22.45 1.99 14.37
C GLU A 174 -23.21 3.24 14.82
N ARG A 175 -24.36 3.54 14.18
CA ARG A 175 -25.17 4.74 14.48
C ARG A 175 -25.97 4.68 15.77
N ASP A 176 -26.46 3.49 16.14
CA ASP A 176 -27.28 3.27 17.34
C ASP A 176 -26.63 2.18 18.20
N PRO A 177 -25.58 2.49 18.99
CA PRO A 177 -24.84 1.49 19.74
C PRO A 177 -25.70 0.66 20.70
N GLU A 178 -26.68 1.31 21.31
CA GLU A 178 -27.56 0.78 22.36
C GLU A 178 -28.48 -0.34 21.85
N LYS A 179 -28.76 -0.37 20.54
CA LYS A 179 -29.64 -1.37 19.91
C LYS A 179 -28.93 -2.69 19.60
N GLY A 180 -27.68 -2.87 20.03
CA GLY A 180 -26.96 -4.14 19.96
C GLY A 180 -26.52 -4.56 18.54
N TRP A 181 -26.42 -5.88 18.32
CA TRP A 181 -26.02 -6.47 17.04
C TRP A 181 -27.19 -6.51 16.04
N VAL A 182 -26.90 -6.38 14.75
CA VAL A 182 -27.91 -6.30 13.67
C VAL A 182 -28.16 -7.65 13.03
N THR A 183 -27.08 -8.38 12.79
CA THR A 183 -27.11 -9.62 12.02
C THR A 183 -26.10 -10.58 12.61
N GLU A 184 -26.54 -11.81 12.79
CA GLU A 184 -25.69 -12.97 13.07
C GLU A 184 -25.80 -13.89 11.85
N ILE A 185 -24.67 -14.16 11.21
CA ILE A 185 -24.62 -15.02 10.03
C ILE A 185 -23.56 -16.08 10.27
N ALA A 186 -23.87 -17.34 9.97
CA ALA A 186 -22.88 -18.41 9.97
C ALA A 186 -22.29 -18.54 8.56
N LEU A 187 -21.31 -17.70 8.19
CA LEU A 187 -20.66 -17.80 6.88
C LEU A 187 -19.62 -18.93 6.82
N GLY A 188 -19.26 -19.48 7.98
CA GLY A 188 -18.20 -20.47 8.12
C GLY A 188 -16.80 -19.86 7.97
N PRO A 189 -15.74 -20.65 8.16
CA PRO A 189 -14.35 -20.16 8.20
C PRO A 189 -13.78 -19.77 6.83
N SER A 190 -14.39 -20.18 5.73
CA SER A 190 -13.86 -19.98 4.37
C SER A 190 -14.35 -18.70 3.68
N ARG A 191 -15.06 -17.81 4.40
CA ARG A 191 -15.58 -16.55 3.86
C ARG A 191 -15.24 -15.38 4.80
N SER A 192 -14.77 -14.28 4.22
CA SER A 192 -14.54 -13.02 4.96
C SER A 192 -15.87 -12.44 5.40
N ALA A 193 -15.95 -12.12 6.69
CA ALA A 193 -17.10 -11.44 7.31
C ALA A 193 -17.24 -10.03 6.75
N LEU A 194 -16.13 -9.29 6.60
CA LEU A 194 -16.13 -7.96 5.99
C LEU A 194 -16.54 -8.02 4.51
N GLY A 195 -16.01 -8.97 3.75
CA GLY A 195 -16.30 -9.13 2.32
C GLY A 195 -17.74 -9.51 2.02
N THR A 196 -18.35 -10.32 2.89
CA THR A 196 -19.75 -10.79 2.70
C THR A 196 -20.78 -9.85 3.33
N LEU A 197 -20.33 -8.79 4.01
CA LEU A 197 -21.22 -7.84 4.67
C LEU A 197 -22.12 -7.12 3.64
N PRO A 198 -23.45 -7.16 3.80
CA PRO A 198 -24.34 -6.36 2.96
C PRO A 198 -24.06 -4.86 3.13
N ASP A 199 -23.89 -4.17 2.01
CA ASP A 199 -23.71 -2.72 1.95
C ASP A 199 -24.93 -2.04 2.60
N SER A 200 -24.72 -1.44 3.76
CA SER A 200 -25.80 -0.75 4.51
C SER A 200 -25.25 0.50 5.21
N PRO A 201 -24.95 1.58 4.45
CA PRO A 201 -24.40 2.82 5.00
C PRO A 201 -25.30 3.51 6.04
N ALA A 202 -26.61 3.23 6.00
CA ALA A 202 -27.57 3.77 6.97
C ALA A 202 -27.33 3.22 8.40
N ILE A 203 -26.80 2.00 8.53
CA ILE A 203 -26.60 1.33 9.82
C ILE A 203 -25.10 1.25 10.17
N ARG A 204 -24.26 1.05 9.15
CA ARG A 204 -22.81 0.81 9.25
C ARG A 204 -22.02 1.69 8.26
N PRO A 205 -22.07 3.03 8.38
CA PRO A 205 -21.39 3.93 7.46
C PRO A 205 -19.88 3.65 7.36
N VAL A 206 -19.21 3.42 8.48
CA VAL A 206 -17.76 3.22 8.56
C VAL A 206 -17.34 1.86 8.03
N THR A 207 -17.88 0.74 8.54
CA THR A 207 -17.49 -0.59 8.06
C THR A 207 -17.81 -0.73 6.56
N THR A 208 -18.91 -0.15 6.07
CA THR A 208 -19.20 -0.15 4.62
C THR A 208 -18.17 0.65 3.83
N ALA A 209 -17.71 1.80 4.34
CA ALA A 209 -16.66 2.59 3.70
C ALA A 209 -15.31 1.84 3.66
N ILE A 210 -14.93 1.19 4.78
CA ILE A 210 -13.69 0.39 4.86
C ILE A 210 -13.75 -0.83 3.95
N LYS A 211 -14.89 -1.54 3.90
CA LYS A 211 -15.13 -2.63 2.95
C LYS A 211 -14.87 -2.16 1.52
N ARG A 212 -15.49 -1.05 1.10
CA ARG A 212 -15.31 -0.49 -0.25
C ARG A 212 -13.87 -0.07 -0.53
N MET A 213 -13.18 0.52 0.46
CA MET A 213 -11.77 0.89 0.37
C MET A 213 -10.89 -0.34 0.14
N LEU A 214 -11.10 -1.42 0.90
CA LEU A 214 -10.34 -2.66 0.72
C LEU A 214 -10.71 -3.41 -0.56
N GLU A 215 -11.98 -3.39 -1.00
CA GLU A 215 -12.41 -4.09 -2.22
C GLU A 215 -11.96 -3.40 -3.51
N THR A 216 -12.03 -2.07 -3.54
CA THR A 216 -11.88 -1.28 -4.77
C THR A 216 -10.90 -0.10 -4.66
N GLY A 217 -10.59 0.35 -3.44
CA GLY A 217 -9.69 1.48 -3.18
C GLY A 217 -8.21 1.09 -3.19
N VAL A 218 -7.87 -0.18 -2.91
CA VAL A 218 -6.49 -0.69 -2.99
C VAL A 218 -6.17 -1.14 -4.42
N VAL A 219 -5.37 -0.35 -5.14
CA VAL A 219 -5.03 -0.56 -6.54
C VAL A 219 -3.56 -0.91 -6.67
N ARG A 220 -3.26 -2.10 -7.19
CA ARG A 220 -1.89 -2.48 -7.57
C ARG A 220 -1.65 -2.09 -9.02
N ILE A 221 -0.63 -1.27 -9.26
CA ILE A 221 -0.25 -0.86 -10.62
C ILE A 221 0.88 -1.80 -11.08
N ARG A 222 0.62 -2.60 -12.10
CA ARG A 222 1.60 -3.52 -12.70
C ARG A 222 1.37 -3.59 -14.21
N PRO A 223 1.71 -2.51 -14.96
CA PRO A 223 1.39 -2.43 -16.37
C PRO A 223 2.07 -3.56 -17.14
N ASP A 224 1.38 -4.12 -18.13
CA ASP A 224 1.96 -5.09 -19.06
C ASP A 224 2.07 -4.43 -20.43
N VAL A 225 3.30 -4.08 -20.81
CA VAL A 225 3.58 -3.41 -22.08
C VAL A 225 3.01 -4.17 -23.26
N ARG A 226 3.05 -5.51 -23.26
CA ARG A 226 2.53 -6.32 -24.36
C ARG A 226 1.04 -6.10 -24.52
N ALA A 227 0.31 -6.07 -23.40
CA ALA A 227 -1.12 -5.80 -23.39
C ALA A 227 -1.45 -4.35 -23.79
N MET A 228 -0.57 -3.38 -23.47
CA MET A 228 -0.75 -1.96 -23.80
C MET A 228 -0.47 -1.63 -25.28
N ARG A 229 0.38 -2.41 -25.94
CA ARG A 229 0.63 -2.30 -27.39
C ARG A 229 -0.57 -2.79 -28.20
N CYS A 230 -1.36 -3.71 -27.66
CA CYS A 230 -2.57 -4.20 -28.32
C CYS A 230 -3.69 -3.15 -28.27
N PRO A 231 -4.40 -2.93 -29.39
CA PRO A 231 -5.64 -2.15 -29.37
C PRO A 231 -6.63 -2.75 -28.36
N SER A 232 -7.32 -1.88 -27.63
CA SER A 232 -8.23 -2.26 -26.56
C SER A 232 -9.67 -2.38 -27.08
N PRO A 233 -10.39 -3.47 -26.79
CA PRO A 233 -11.79 -3.63 -27.21
C PRO A 233 -12.69 -2.54 -26.59
N PRO A 234 -13.79 -2.15 -27.26
CA PRO A 234 -14.76 -1.22 -26.68
C PRO A 234 -15.47 -1.81 -25.46
N GLY A 235 -16.06 -0.96 -24.62
CA GLY A 235 -16.82 -1.39 -23.43
C GLY A 235 -15.98 -1.73 -22.20
N GLN A 236 -14.67 -1.52 -22.26
CA GLN A 236 -13.77 -1.70 -21.12
C GLN A 236 -14.02 -0.65 -20.02
N PRO A 237 -13.68 -0.95 -18.75
CA PRO A 237 -13.80 0.02 -17.67
C PRO A 237 -13.01 1.30 -17.96
N GLU A 238 -13.62 2.47 -17.75
CA GLU A 238 -12.95 3.75 -18.00
C GLU A 238 -12.51 4.47 -16.70
N ARG A 239 -13.05 4.08 -15.54
CA ARG A 239 -12.82 4.74 -14.22
C ARG A 239 -11.67 4.12 -13.40
N VAL A 240 -11.14 2.99 -13.86
CA VAL A 240 -10.13 2.19 -13.16
C VAL A 240 -9.18 1.66 -14.21
N LEU A 241 -7.88 1.84 -14.00
CA LEU A 241 -6.87 1.18 -14.82
C LEU A 241 -6.83 -0.30 -14.44
N LEU A 242 -6.96 -1.19 -15.43
CA LEU A 242 -6.79 -2.63 -15.22
C LEU A 242 -5.34 -2.93 -14.84
N GLU A 243 -5.11 -4.08 -14.18
CA GLU A 243 -3.79 -4.42 -13.65
C GLU A 243 -2.69 -4.33 -14.72
N GLY A 244 -2.91 -4.93 -15.90
CA GLY A 244 -2.00 -4.86 -17.05
C GLY A 244 -2.15 -3.61 -17.95
N ALA A 245 -2.97 -2.62 -17.55
CA ALA A 245 -3.20 -1.37 -18.28
C ALA A 245 -3.70 -1.52 -19.74
N SER A 246 -4.29 -2.66 -20.11
CA SER A 246 -4.84 -2.90 -21.46
C SER A 246 -6.00 -1.98 -21.85
N ASN A 247 -6.65 -1.33 -20.87
CA ASN A 247 -7.71 -0.35 -21.06
C ASN A 247 -7.19 1.11 -21.06
N LEU A 248 -5.87 1.32 -21.15
CA LEU A 248 -5.26 2.66 -21.13
C LEU A 248 -5.91 3.66 -22.12
N PRO A 249 -6.24 3.29 -23.38
CA PRO A 249 -6.89 4.21 -24.30
C PRO A 249 -8.23 4.75 -23.78
N TRP A 250 -9.00 3.92 -23.09
CA TRP A 250 -10.33 4.28 -22.60
C TRP A 250 -10.28 5.18 -21.38
N VAL A 251 -9.36 4.90 -20.44
CA VAL A 251 -9.20 5.76 -19.26
C VAL A 251 -8.64 7.13 -19.65
N VAL A 252 -7.74 7.20 -20.64
CA VAL A 252 -7.21 8.46 -21.18
C VAL A 252 -8.29 9.25 -21.92
N SER A 253 -9.08 8.58 -22.77
CA SER A 253 -10.21 9.20 -23.49
C SER A 253 -11.22 9.82 -22.52
N ARG A 254 -11.53 9.08 -21.44
CA ARG A 254 -12.41 9.56 -20.39
C ARG A 254 -11.80 10.74 -19.63
N LEU A 255 -10.53 10.65 -19.20
CA LEU A 255 -9.87 11.71 -18.46
C LEU A 255 -9.93 13.04 -19.23
N ARG A 256 -9.67 13.00 -20.54
CA ARG A 256 -9.76 14.16 -21.43
C ARG A 256 -11.19 14.73 -21.51
N ARG A 257 -12.19 13.85 -21.59
CA ARG A 257 -13.62 14.23 -21.65
C ARG A 257 -14.16 14.79 -20.34
N GLU A 258 -13.76 14.25 -19.21
CA GLU A 258 -14.31 14.62 -17.89
C GLU A 258 -13.62 15.81 -17.25
N SER A 259 -12.33 16.02 -17.53
CA SER A 259 -11.59 17.10 -16.90
C SER A 259 -10.40 17.52 -17.75
N ALA A 260 -10.62 18.51 -18.61
CA ALA A 260 -9.57 19.14 -19.40
C ALA A 260 -8.42 19.64 -18.51
N LYS A 261 -8.73 20.16 -17.30
CA LYS A 261 -7.72 20.59 -16.32
C LYS A 261 -6.83 19.44 -15.84
N ARG A 262 -7.42 18.34 -15.36
CA ARG A 262 -6.64 17.17 -14.89
C ARG A 262 -5.83 16.54 -16.02
N PHE A 263 -6.41 16.45 -17.22
CA PHE A 263 -5.71 15.97 -18.41
C PHE A 263 -4.52 16.87 -18.77
N ALA A 264 -4.70 18.20 -18.76
CA ALA A 264 -3.62 19.14 -19.04
C ALA A 264 -2.48 19.06 -18.00
N THR A 265 -2.81 18.92 -16.71
CA THR A 265 -1.81 18.70 -15.66
C THR A 265 -1.04 17.40 -15.89
N TRP A 266 -1.75 16.30 -16.14
CA TRP A 266 -1.12 15.00 -16.43
C TRP A 266 -0.23 15.06 -17.68
N LEU A 267 -0.71 15.67 -18.76
CA LEU A 267 0.07 15.87 -19.99
C LEU A 267 1.32 16.71 -19.73
N SER A 268 1.22 17.78 -18.94
CA SER A 268 2.38 18.61 -18.59
C SER A 268 3.47 17.83 -17.87
N LEU A 269 3.11 16.90 -16.98
CA LEU A 269 4.08 16.01 -16.31
C LEU A 269 4.78 15.09 -17.31
N LEU A 270 4.04 14.55 -18.27
CA LEU A 270 4.60 13.69 -19.32
C LEU A 270 5.53 14.45 -20.25
N ARG A 271 5.18 15.68 -20.64
CA ARG A 271 6.02 16.53 -21.49
C ARG A 271 7.38 16.85 -20.83
N ALA A 272 7.41 16.94 -19.50
CA ALA A 272 8.67 17.15 -18.77
C ALA A 272 9.58 15.91 -18.81
N ALA A 273 9.00 14.70 -18.89
CA ALA A 273 9.75 13.43 -18.85
C ALA A 273 10.06 12.85 -20.24
N VAL A 274 9.26 13.17 -21.26
CA VAL A 274 9.34 12.64 -22.63
C VAL A 274 9.66 13.78 -23.60
N PRO A 275 10.91 13.86 -24.11
CA PRO A 275 11.33 14.91 -25.03
C PRO A 275 10.46 14.98 -26.28
N GLY A 276 10.06 16.20 -26.67
CA GLY A 276 9.30 16.46 -27.89
C GLY A 276 7.83 16.03 -27.84
N LEU A 277 7.33 15.44 -26.75
CA LEU A 277 5.91 15.09 -26.63
C LEU A 277 5.04 16.35 -26.63
N GLU A 278 4.04 16.41 -27.50
CA GLU A 278 3.10 17.52 -27.58
C GLU A 278 1.69 17.13 -27.13
N ASP A 279 1.08 16.06 -27.63
CA ASP A 279 -0.27 15.67 -27.22
C ASP A 279 -0.45 14.15 -27.23
N ILE A 280 -1.49 13.68 -26.57
CA ILE A 280 -1.90 12.29 -26.57
C ILE A 280 -3.39 12.21 -26.91
N HIS A 281 -3.72 11.45 -27.94
CA HIS A 281 -5.11 11.22 -28.31
C HIS A 281 -5.39 9.72 -28.48
N VAL A 282 -6.68 9.39 -28.58
CA VAL A 282 -7.16 8.02 -28.70
C VAL A 282 -7.79 7.86 -30.07
N ALA A 283 -7.15 7.07 -30.91
CA ALA A 283 -7.69 6.69 -32.21
C ALA A 283 -8.52 5.40 -32.09
N ARG A 284 -9.45 5.19 -33.01
CA ARG A 284 -10.29 4.00 -33.08
C ARG A 284 -10.17 3.38 -34.46
N ARG A 285 -9.96 2.06 -34.53
CA ARG A 285 -10.01 1.33 -35.78
C ARG A 285 -11.43 1.33 -36.34
N GLU A 286 -11.57 1.49 -37.65
CA GLU A 286 -12.90 1.55 -38.29
C GLU A 286 -13.62 0.21 -38.24
N ALA A 287 -12.90 -0.89 -38.48
CA ALA A 287 -13.48 -2.23 -38.60
C ALA A 287 -14.12 -2.77 -37.31
N ASP A 288 -13.51 -2.51 -36.15
CA ASP A 288 -13.92 -3.14 -34.88
C ASP A 288 -14.08 -2.15 -33.71
N ARG A 289 -13.81 -0.86 -33.94
CA ARG A 289 -13.89 0.21 -32.93
C ARG A 289 -12.94 0.04 -31.75
N TYR A 290 -11.89 -0.79 -31.90
CA TYR A 290 -10.87 -0.93 -30.87
C TYR A 290 -10.09 0.38 -30.75
N GLY A 291 -9.86 0.81 -29.51
CA GLY A 291 -9.15 2.04 -29.18
C GLY A 291 -7.66 1.80 -28.99
N TYR A 292 -6.82 2.72 -29.46
CA TYR A 292 -5.38 2.72 -29.19
C TYR A 292 -4.90 4.16 -28.96
N LEU A 293 -3.77 4.32 -28.27
CA LEU A 293 -3.18 5.64 -28.05
C LEU A 293 -2.33 6.05 -29.24
N VAL A 294 -2.34 7.34 -29.55
CA VAL A 294 -1.44 7.99 -30.49
C VAL A 294 -0.79 9.16 -29.76
N LEU A 295 0.53 9.15 -29.72
CA LEU A 295 1.36 10.22 -29.14
C LEU A 295 1.81 11.12 -30.28
N ARG A 296 1.54 12.42 -30.15
CA ARG A 296 1.99 13.45 -31.10
C ARG A 296 3.23 14.12 -30.55
N PHE A 297 4.28 14.16 -31.36
CA PHE A 297 5.56 14.79 -31.06
C PHE A 297 5.76 16.04 -31.92
N SER A 298 6.75 16.85 -31.56
CA SER A 298 7.16 18.02 -32.32
C SER A 298 7.53 17.68 -33.76
N GLY A 299 7.14 18.54 -34.70
CA GLY A 299 7.37 18.31 -36.13
C GLY A 299 6.34 17.36 -36.77
N ASP A 300 5.11 17.33 -36.25
CA ASP A 300 3.97 16.56 -36.77
C ASP A 300 4.19 15.03 -36.82
N LEU A 301 5.10 14.52 -36.00
CA LEU A 301 5.34 13.09 -35.86
C LEU A 301 4.29 12.45 -34.95
N GLU A 302 3.61 11.42 -35.43
CA GLU A 302 2.66 10.63 -34.64
C GLU A 302 3.13 9.19 -34.46
N ALA A 303 3.03 8.69 -33.22
CA ALA A 303 3.42 7.34 -32.88
C ALA A 303 2.25 6.61 -32.17
N PRO A 304 1.68 5.55 -32.77
CA PRO A 304 0.72 4.69 -32.09
C PRO A 304 1.38 3.89 -30.97
N SER A 305 0.61 3.47 -29.96
CA SER A 305 1.11 2.79 -28.76
C SER A 305 1.98 1.56 -29.02
N TRP A 306 1.78 0.83 -30.13
CA TRP A 306 2.57 -0.37 -30.44
C TRP A 306 4.00 -0.10 -30.93
N ILE A 307 4.35 1.14 -31.32
CA ILE A 307 5.74 1.51 -31.69
C ILE A 307 6.44 2.39 -30.64
N VAL A 308 5.72 2.83 -29.61
CA VAL A 308 6.25 3.64 -28.51
C VAL A 308 7.14 2.80 -27.59
N SER A 309 8.14 3.42 -26.98
CA SER A 309 9.06 2.74 -26.06
C SER A 309 8.35 2.20 -24.81
N ASP A 310 8.86 1.10 -24.27
CA ASP A 310 8.32 0.46 -23.05
C ASP A 310 8.32 1.42 -21.86
N GLY A 311 9.40 2.19 -21.67
CA GLY A 311 9.52 3.18 -20.60
C GLY A 311 8.46 4.29 -20.70
N THR A 312 8.15 4.75 -21.92
CA THR A 312 7.08 5.72 -22.14
C THR A 312 5.71 5.11 -21.82
N LEU A 313 5.43 3.88 -22.25
CA LEU A 313 4.17 3.20 -21.95
C LEU A 313 3.98 3.00 -20.44
N HIS A 314 5.02 2.52 -19.73
CA HIS A 314 5.01 2.44 -18.28
C HIS A 314 4.72 3.79 -17.63
N LEU A 315 5.41 4.84 -18.07
CA LEU A 315 5.21 6.19 -17.56
C LEU A 315 3.76 6.65 -17.70
N LEU A 316 3.12 6.41 -18.86
CA LEU A 316 1.69 6.71 -19.06
C LEU A 316 0.81 5.98 -18.04
N ALA A 317 1.02 4.67 -17.87
CA ALA A 317 0.19 3.84 -16.99
C ALA A 317 0.36 4.19 -15.50
N PHE A 318 1.61 4.39 -15.05
CA PHE A 318 1.88 4.76 -13.66
C PHE A 318 1.33 6.14 -13.32
N THR A 319 1.54 7.14 -14.20
CA THR A 319 1.16 8.53 -13.91
C THR A 319 -0.32 8.82 -14.11
N VAL A 320 -1.02 8.14 -15.02
CA VAL A 320 -2.47 8.41 -15.24
C VAL A 320 -3.33 7.94 -14.07
N SER A 321 -2.91 6.85 -13.41
CA SER A 321 -3.65 6.17 -12.35
C SER A 321 -4.18 7.10 -11.24
N PRO A 322 -3.36 7.97 -10.63
CA PRO A 322 -3.83 8.92 -9.62
C PRO A 322 -4.86 9.93 -10.14
N PHE A 323 -4.84 10.29 -11.43
CA PHE A 323 -5.78 11.26 -12.02
C PHE A 323 -7.17 10.68 -12.32
N LEU A 324 -7.31 9.34 -12.34
CA LEU A 324 -8.57 8.66 -12.65
C LEU A 324 -9.59 8.74 -11.51
N SER A 325 -9.14 8.90 -10.27
CA SER A 325 -10.02 8.87 -9.09
C SER A 325 -10.25 10.27 -8.54
N SER A 326 -11.50 10.54 -8.13
CA SER A 326 -11.84 11.65 -7.23
C SER A 326 -11.88 11.21 -5.77
N ALA A 327 -11.81 9.90 -5.51
CA ALA A 327 -11.84 9.31 -4.18
C ALA A 327 -10.43 8.92 -3.73
N ASP A 328 -10.20 8.94 -2.41
CA ASP A 328 -8.96 8.49 -1.79
C ASP A 328 -8.75 7.00 -2.10
N ARG A 329 -7.72 6.68 -2.88
CA ARG A 329 -7.28 5.31 -3.19
C ARG A 329 -5.89 5.08 -2.66
N VAL A 330 -5.55 3.82 -2.41
CA VAL A 330 -4.20 3.37 -2.03
C VAL A 330 -3.56 2.68 -3.21
N PHE A 331 -2.50 3.28 -3.75
CA PHE A 331 -1.74 2.73 -4.85
C PHE A 331 -0.56 1.94 -4.34
N LEU A 332 -0.44 0.70 -4.82
CA LEU A 332 0.63 -0.24 -4.50
C LEU A 332 1.53 -0.38 -5.72
N VAL A 333 2.79 0.03 -5.60
CA VAL A 333 3.77 0.05 -6.70
C VAL A 333 5.06 -0.63 -6.24
N ASP A 334 5.56 -1.58 -7.02
CA ASP A 334 6.75 -2.36 -6.65
C ASP A 334 7.89 -2.00 -7.60
N ASP A 335 9.02 -1.51 -7.07
CA ASP A 335 10.24 -1.10 -7.79
C ASP A 335 9.94 -0.36 -9.13
N PRO A 336 9.25 0.80 -9.14
CA PRO A 336 8.85 1.49 -10.37
C PRO A 336 10.04 1.93 -11.23
N GLU A 337 11.22 2.11 -10.66
CA GLU A 337 12.47 2.42 -11.34
C GLU A 337 12.90 1.34 -12.35
N ARG A 338 12.48 0.09 -12.16
CA ARG A 338 12.79 -0.99 -13.11
C ARG A 338 12.06 -0.83 -14.44
N ALA A 339 10.93 -0.12 -14.42
CA ALA A 339 10.04 0.05 -15.56
C ALA A 339 10.13 1.47 -16.15
N LEU A 340 10.49 2.45 -15.34
CA LEU A 340 10.56 3.86 -15.72
C LEU A 340 11.98 4.29 -16.09
N PRO A 341 12.15 5.14 -17.12
CA PRO A 341 13.42 5.82 -17.32
C PRO A 341 13.69 6.80 -16.17
N ALA A 342 14.96 7.15 -15.92
CA ALA A 342 15.33 8.11 -14.87
C ALA A 342 14.60 9.45 -15.01
N SER A 343 14.41 9.95 -16.24
CA SER A 343 13.63 11.17 -16.52
C SER A 343 12.14 11.06 -16.14
N GLY A 344 11.62 9.84 -16.00
CA GLY A 344 10.24 9.55 -15.62
C GLY A 344 10.00 9.48 -14.12
N LEU A 345 11.03 9.30 -13.29
CA LEU A 345 10.89 9.20 -11.83
C LEU A 345 10.31 10.48 -11.20
N PRO A 346 10.74 11.71 -11.58
CA PRO A 346 10.13 12.93 -11.06
C PRO A 346 8.66 13.06 -11.46
N ALA A 347 8.31 12.69 -12.69
CA ALA A 347 6.92 12.72 -13.16
C ALA A 347 6.03 11.70 -12.44
N PHE A 348 6.58 10.52 -12.12
CA PHE A 348 5.93 9.53 -11.26
C PHE A 348 5.65 10.11 -9.87
N HIS A 349 6.68 10.62 -9.19
CA HIS A 349 6.55 11.21 -7.86
C HIS A 349 5.51 12.34 -7.86
N GLU A 350 5.60 13.27 -8.81
CA GLU A 350 4.72 14.44 -8.89
C GLU A 350 3.26 14.07 -9.19
N ALA A 351 3.01 13.02 -9.99
CA ALA A 351 1.65 12.54 -10.25
C ALA A 351 0.92 12.12 -8.96
N PHE A 352 1.63 11.53 -8.00
CA PHE A 352 1.05 11.17 -6.69
C PHE A 352 1.03 12.35 -5.71
N SER A 353 1.97 13.30 -5.82
CA SER A 353 1.96 14.56 -5.07
C SER A 353 0.74 15.43 -5.40
N ALA A 354 0.40 15.51 -6.69
CA ALA A 354 -0.67 16.35 -7.22
C ALA A 354 -2.09 15.86 -6.90
N THR A 355 -2.26 14.64 -6.37
CA THR A 355 -3.57 14.04 -6.10
C THR A 355 -3.70 13.56 -4.67
N ARG A 356 -4.89 13.60 -4.07
CA ARG A 356 -5.12 13.19 -2.66
C ARG A 356 -4.94 11.68 -2.39
N SER A 357 -4.50 10.92 -3.38
CA SER A 357 -4.29 9.48 -3.28
C SER A 357 -3.15 9.14 -2.31
N GLN A 358 -3.23 7.95 -1.72
CA GLN A 358 -2.15 7.37 -0.94
C GLN A 358 -1.26 6.50 -1.83
N LEU A 359 0.06 6.61 -1.66
CA LEU A 359 1.05 5.81 -2.37
C LEU A 359 1.86 4.98 -1.37
N LEU A 360 1.94 3.67 -1.59
CA LEU A 360 2.92 2.78 -0.99
C LEU A 360 3.77 2.18 -2.12
N ALA A 361 5.03 2.61 -2.21
CA ALA A 361 5.98 2.19 -3.21
C ALA A 361 7.18 1.48 -2.57
N SER A 362 7.83 0.55 -3.27
CA SER A 362 9.17 0.04 -2.91
C SER A 362 10.20 0.59 -3.88
N THR A 363 11.45 0.69 -3.42
CA THR A 363 12.60 1.04 -4.25
C THR A 363 13.84 0.29 -3.80
N SER A 364 14.75 0.07 -4.74
CA SER A 364 16.17 -0.17 -4.47
C SER A 364 17.08 0.87 -5.16
N SER A 365 16.49 1.87 -5.82
CA SER A 365 17.17 2.98 -6.51
C SER A 365 17.37 4.19 -5.59
N PRO A 366 18.60 4.71 -5.49
CA PRO A 366 18.90 5.99 -4.84
C PRO A 366 18.18 7.17 -5.51
N GLU A 367 18.04 7.16 -6.84
CA GLU A 367 17.44 8.27 -7.59
C GLU A 367 15.97 8.48 -7.23
N LEU A 368 15.24 7.41 -6.97
CA LEU A 368 13.86 7.51 -6.49
C LEU A 368 13.80 7.89 -5.00
N LEU A 369 14.79 7.47 -4.21
CA LEU A 369 14.89 7.80 -2.78
C LEU A 369 15.05 9.32 -2.58
N ASP A 370 15.87 9.96 -3.40
CA ASP A 370 16.15 11.41 -3.35
C ASP A 370 14.90 12.29 -3.60
N LEU A 371 13.85 11.73 -4.20
CA LEU A 371 12.60 12.45 -4.47
C LEU A 371 11.65 12.49 -3.26
N PHE A 372 11.88 11.67 -2.23
CA PHE A 372 10.98 11.55 -1.08
C PHE A 372 11.57 12.19 0.17
N GLY A 373 10.72 12.79 1.00
CA GLY A 373 11.18 13.38 2.26
C GLY A 373 11.51 12.31 3.32
N PRO A 374 12.34 12.59 4.33
CA PRO A 374 12.73 11.61 5.37
C PRO A 374 11.55 10.95 6.10
N LYS A 375 10.45 11.70 6.33
CA LYS A 375 9.22 11.19 6.97
C LYS A 375 8.38 10.29 6.07
N GLU A 376 8.69 10.22 4.78
CA GLU A 376 8.00 9.41 3.79
C GLU A 376 8.77 8.12 3.49
N VAL A 377 9.98 7.97 4.00
CA VAL A 377 10.82 6.79 3.78
C VAL A 377 10.65 5.79 4.92
N LEU A 378 10.56 4.51 4.56
CA LEU A 378 10.52 3.37 5.47
C LEU A 378 11.67 2.43 5.11
N SER A 379 12.60 2.18 6.03
CA SER A 379 13.78 1.34 5.78
C SER A 379 13.60 -0.05 6.39
N LEU A 380 13.48 -1.07 5.55
CA LEU A 380 13.44 -2.45 6.02
C LEU A 380 14.84 -2.99 6.20
N ALA A 381 15.08 -3.70 7.31
CA ALA A 381 16.34 -4.35 7.60
C ALA A 381 16.14 -5.87 7.73
N ARG A 382 17.22 -6.62 7.46
CA ARG A 382 17.23 -8.08 7.60
C ARG A 382 18.13 -8.45 8.77
N ARG A 383 17.62 -9.26 9.70
CA ARG A 383 18.39 -9.93 10.77
C ARG A 383 18.53 -11.41 10.46
N GLU A 384 19.42 -12.11 11.16
CA GLU A 384 19.63 -13.57 10.98
C GLU A 384 18.36 -14.39 11.28
N ASP A 385 17.45 -13.87 12.10
CA ASP A 385 16.24 -14.56 12.59
C ASP A 385 14.91 -14.00 12.02
N GLY A 386 14.96 -13.10 11.04
CA GLY A 386 13.76 -12.40 10.56
C GLY A 386 14.02 -11.20 9.64
N VAL A 387 13.06 -10.86 8.78
CA VAL A 387 12.96 -9.50 8.23
C VAL A 387 12.13 -8.65 9.19
N ILE A 388 12.64 -7.46 9.49
CA ILE A 388 11.99 -6.47 10.33
C ILE A 388 11.92 -5.17 9.53
N GLY A 389 10.80 -4.47 9.59
CA GLY A 389 10.73 -3.12 9.05
C GLY A 389 10.94 -2.08 10.11
N ILE A 390 11.79 -1.11 9.80
CA ILE A 390 12.10 0.02 10.65
C ILE A 390 11.58 1.25 9.90
N ALA A 391 10.69 2.01 10.51
CA ALA A 391 10.38 3.33 9.98
C ALA A 391 11.56 4.25 10.29
N SER A 392 11.99 5.09 9.35
CA SER A 392 12.90 6.18 9.68
C SER A 392 12.05 7.37 10.15
N SER A 393 12.08 7.71 11.43
CA SER A 393 11.78 9.08 11.86
C SER A 393 13.09 9.86 11.96
N GLY A 394 13.05 11.08 11.43
CA GLY A 394 14.16 11.99 11.14
C GLY A 394 15.30 12.03 12.15
N ALA A 395 16.49 12.30 11.60
CA ALA A 395 17.67 12.83 12.26
C ALA A 395 17.85 12.32 13.70
N ALA A 396 18.65 11.26 13.84
CA ALA A 396 19.52 11.23 15.01
C ALA A 396 20.21 12.60 15.02
N ASP A 397 19.95 13.40 16.06
CA ASP A 397 20.71 14.61 16.34
C ASP A 397 22.19 14.24 16.21
N GLU A 398 22.83 14.73 15.16
CA GLU A 398 24.28 14.90 15.12
C GLU A 398 24.64 16.00 16.13
N THR A 399 24.50 15.69 17.42
CA THR A 399 25.14 16.46 18.48
C THR A 399 25.64 15.48 19.54
N GLY A 400 26.97 15.35 19.63
CA GLY A 400 27.64 14.64 20.72
C GLY A 400 28.44 13.41 20.30
N ALA A 401 29.31 13.55 19.30
CA ALA A 401 30.46 12.65 19.14
C ALA A 401 31.67 13.44 18.63
N ASP A 402 31.97 14.53 19.32
CA ASP A 402 33.29 15.12 19.41
C ASP A 402 33.50 15.46 20.89
N ASP A 403 34.72 15.28 21.37
CA ASP A 403 35.17 15.24 22.77
C ASP A 403 34.90 13.91 23.52
N ASP A 404 35.79 12.92 23.32
CA ASP A 404 36.79 12.66 24.37
C ASP A 404 37.83 11.59 23.97
N ALA A 405 39.09 12.00 24.15
CA ALA A 405 40.26 11.18 24.50
C ALA A 405 40.76 10.13 23.50
N GLU A 406 41.46 10.63 22.48
CA GLU A 406 42.68 10.00 21.98
C GLU A 406 43.72 10.00 23.12
N ALA A 407 43.70 8.96 23.95
CA ALA A 407 44.75 8.66 24.89
C ALA A 407 45.23 7.23 24.67
N ASP A 408 46.54 7.12 24.47
CA ASP A 408 47.37 5.92 24.60
C ASP A 408 47.72 5.19 23.27
N ALA A 409 48.79 5.68 22.61
CA ALA A 409 49.89 4.85 22.11
C ALA A 409 50.94 5.67 21.34
N SER A 410 51.88 6.33 22.04
CA SER A 410 53.20 6.58 21.46
C SER A 410 54.26 6.78 22.54
N ALA A 411 54.70 5.68 23.14
CA ALA A 411 55.97 5.63 23.82
C ALA A 411 57.10 5.46 22.79
N GLY A 412 58.01 6.43 22.77
CA GLY A 412 59.41 6.23 22.37
C GLY A 412 59.77 6.69 20.96
N HIS A 413 60.41 7.86 20.87
CA HIS A 413 61.82 7.95 20.46
C HIS A 413 62.29 9.42 20.50
N SER A 414 63.38 9.66 21.27
CA SER A 414 64.51 10.58 21.01
C SER A 414 64.26 11.96 20.38
N ALA A 415 64.90 13.06 20.73
CA ALA A 415 65.95 13.48 21.67
C ALA A 415 66.20 14.97 21.31
N THR A 416 66.69 15.79 22.25
CA THR A 416 67.48 17.05 22.03
C THR A 416 66.79 18.19 21.26
N SER A 417 66.78 19.47 21.66
CA SER A 417 67.80 20.29 22.32
C SER A 417 67.20 21.65 22.72
N ASP A 418 67.72 22.21 23.81
CA ASP A 418 67.96 23.63 24.16
C ASP A 418 67.99 24.61 22.95
N GLU A 419 67.74 25.93 23.02
CA GLU A 419 67.70 27.03 24.02
C GLU A 419 67.38 28.32 23.18
N PRO A 420 67.41 29.55 23.72
CA PRO A 420 66.73 30.11 24.89
C PRO A 420 65.69 31.22 24.52
#